data_AF-J3M390-F1
#
_entry.id   AF-J3M390-F1
#
_cell.length_a   1.000
_cell.length_b   1.000
_cell.length_c   1.000
_cell.angle_alpha   90.00
_cell.angle_beta   90.00
_cell.angle_gamma   90.00
#
_symmetry.space_group_name_H-M   'P 1'
#
loop_
_entity.id
_entity.type
_entity.pdbx_description
1 polymer ?
#
loop_
_entity_poly.entity_id
_entity_poly.type
_entity_poly.pdbx_seq_one_letter_code
_entity_poly.pdbx_strand_id
1 'polypeptide(L)'
;MEMTIAIDGEEAVQVKHLQWKFRGNQSVTFSRAKVEVYWDVHDWLFSAGMRPALFVFRPIVLSSASAPAGAMLLDASPPPPTGFCLYLYAWKLE
;
A
#
# COMPACT_ATOMS: atom_id res chain seq x y z
N MET A 1 5.98 -19.10 -8.62
CA MET A 1 6.45 -17.72 -8.38
C MET A 1 5.66 -17.10 -7.26
N GLU A 2 6.34 -16.44 -6.33
CA GLU A 2 5.75 -15.81 -5.15
C GLU A 2 6.33 -14.40 -4.99
N MET A 3 5.62 -13.54 -4.27
CA MET A 3 6.06 -12.20 -3.92
C MET A 3 5.76 -11.95 -2.46
N THR A 4 6.74 -11.39 -1.76
CA THR A 4 6.59 -10.91 -0.39
C THR A 4 6.81 -9.41 -0.34
N ILE A 5 5.95 -8.69 0.37
CA ILE A 5 6.14 -7.28 0.72
C ILE A 5 6.35 -7.23 2.23
N ALA A 6 7.51 -6.73 2.64
CA ALA A 6 7.82 -6.47 4.05
C ALA A 6 7.83 -4.96 4.31
N ILE A 7 7.27 -4.57 5.45
CA ILE A 7 7.26 -3.18 5.94
C ILE A 7 8.04 -3.19 7.26
N ASP A 8 9.05 -2.35 7.38
CA ASP A 8 9.95 -2.29 8.55
C ASP A 8 10.59 -3.65 8.92
N GLY A 9 10.82 -4.51 7.91
CA GLY A 9 11.38 -5.86 8.09
C GLY A 9 10.37 -6.93 8.49
N GLU A 10 9.12 -6.56 8.77
CA GLU A 10 8.03 -7.51 9.05
C GLU A 10 7.26 -7.86 7.76
N GLU A 11 7.02 -9.15 7.52
CA GLU A 11 6.23 -9.62 6.38
C GLU A 11 4.78 -9.12 6.48
N ALA A 12 4.37 -8.27 5.53
CA ALA A 12 3.04 -7.66 5.49
C ALA A 12 2.10 -8.36 4.49
N VAL A 13 2.62 -8.70 3.30
CA VAL A 13 1.84 -9.36 2.24
C VAL A 13 2.64 -10.52 1.68
N GLN A 14 2.00 -11.68 1.56
CA GLN A 14 2.53 -12.83 0.83
C GLN A 14 1.56 -13.22 -0.29
N VAL A 15 2.03 -13.14 -1.53
CA VAL A 15 1.26 -13.54 -2.71
C VAL A 15 1.83 -14.84 -3.28
N LYS A 16 1.16 -15.94 -2.96
CA LYS A 16 1.42 -17.24 -3.58
C LYS A 16 0.82 -17.30 -4.98
N HIS A 17 1.50 -18.01 -5.87
CA HIS A 17 1.08 -18.18 -7.27
C HIS A 17 0.91 -16.83 -8.00
N LEU A 18 1.90 -15.95 -7.87
CA LEU A 18 1.88 -14.56 -8.37
C LEU A 18 1.49 -14.45 -9.85
N GLN A 19 1.85 -15.42 -10.69
CA GLN A 19 1.46 -15.46 -12.10
C GLN A 19 -0.06 -15.48 -12.35
N TRP A 20 -0.88 -15.79 -11.35
CA TRP A 20 -2.34 -15.72 -11.41
C TRP A 20 -2.89 -14.53 -10.59
N LYS A 21 -2.08 -13.97 -9.71
CA LYS A 21 -2.41 -12.88 -8.77
C LYS A 21 -1.52 -11.65 -9.00
N PHE A 22 -1.15 -11.40 -10.25
CA PHE A 22 -0.18 -10.37 -10.63
C PHE A 22 -0.72 -8.94 -10.45
N ARG A 23 -2.04 -8.79 -10.29
CA ARG A 23 -2.70 -7.57 -9.82
C ARG A 23 -3.53 -7.90 -8.60
N GLY A 24 -3.46 -7.05 -7.59
CA GLY A 24 -4.25 -7.23 -6.39
C GLY A 24 -3.99 -6.19 -5.34
N ASN A 25 -4.65 -6.35 -4.20
CA ASN A 25 -4.50 -5.48 -3.05
C ASN A 25 -4.73 -6.25 -1.75
N GLN A 26 -4.19 -5.73 -0.66
CA GLN A 26 -4.37 -6.27 0.69
C GLN A 26 -4.30 -5.13 1.71
N SER A 27 -5.18 -5.16 2.71
CA SER A 27 -5.07 -4.27 3.86
C SER A 27 -4.32 -4.98 4.97
N VAL A 28 -3.29 -4.31 5.50
CA VAL A 28 -2.39 -4.83 6.51
C VAL A 28 -2.38 -3.88 7.70
N THR A 29 -2.31 -4.44 8.90
CA THR A 29 -2.14 -3.69 10.14
C THR A 29 -0.79 -4.06 10.71
N PHE A 30 0.10 -3.09 10.88
CA PHE A 30 1.39 -3.29 11.55
C PHE A 30 1.52 -2.28 12.68
N SER A 31 1.94 -2.73 13.86
CA SER A 31 1.93 -1.94 15.10
C SER A 31 0.58 -1.25 15.35
N ARG A 32 0.46 0.06 15.05
CA ARG A 32 -0.75 0.88 15.19
C ARG A 32 -1.22 1.55 13.90
N ALA A 33 -0.56 1.24 12.78
CA ALA A 33 -0.91 1.79 11.47
C ALA A 33 -1.63 0.73 10.64
N LYS A 34 -2.67 1.16 9.91
CA LYS A 34 -3.33 0.34 8.89
C LYS A 34 -2.94 0.89 7.53
N VAL A 35 -2.49 0.04 6.62
CA VAL A 35 -2.07 0.42 5.28
C VAL A 35 -2.77 -0.48 4.27
N GLU A 36 -3.23 0.08 3.17
CA GLU A 36 -3.58 -0.69 1.99
C GLU A 36 -2.41 -0.73 1.04
N VAL A 37 -2.09 -1.94 0.61
CA VAL A 37 -1.04 -2.21 -0.36
C VAL A 37 -1.72 -2.69 -1.63
N TYR A 38 -1.38 -2.07 -2.74
CA TYR A 38 -1.80 -2.48 -4.08
C TYR A 38 -0.56 -2.86 -4.89
N TRP A 39 -0.71 -3.83 -5.78
CA TRP A 39 0.35 -4.21 -6.70
C TRP A 39 -0.19 -4.43 -8.11
N ASP A 40 0.58 -3.99 -9.09
CA ASP A 40 0.49 -4.44 -10.47
C ASP A 40 1.90 -4.80 -10.94
N VAL A 41 2.13 -6.09 -11.09
CA VAL A 41 3.40 -6.63 -11.57
C VAL A 41 3.27 -7.29 -12.94
N HIS A 42 2.13 -7.13 -13.63
CA HIS A 42 1.85 -7.83 -14.89
C HIS A 42 2.93 -7.59 -15.94
N ASP A 43 3.18 -6.32 -16.26
CA ASP A 43 4.13 -5.96 -17.32
C ASP A 43 5.56 -6.37 -16.93
N TRP A 44 5.88 -6.33 -15.64
CA TRP A 44 7.17 -6.78 -15.12
C TRP A 44 7.40 -8.29 -15.30
N LEU A 45 6.33 -9.10 -15.24
CA LEU A 45 6.41 -10.56 -15.41
C LEU A 45 6.36 -11.02 -16.86
N PHE A 46 5.52 -10.39 -17.68
CA PHE A 46 5.11 -10.95 -18.97
C PHE A 46 5.52 -10.11 -20.18
N SER A 47 6.07 -8.90 -19.99
CA SER A 47 6.51 -8.06 -21.10
C SER A 47 7.93 -8.41 -21.55
N ALA A 48 8.17 -8.32 -22.86
CA ALA A 48 9.49 -8.55 -23.46
C ALA A 48 10.47 -7.36 -23.28
N GLY A 49 10.05 -6.28 -22.60
CA GLY A 49 10.87 -5.08 -22.38
C GLY A 49 11.01 -4.70 -20.90
N MET A 50 11.80 -3.66 -20.62
CA MET A 50 12.00 -3.12 -19.27
C MET A 50 10.77 -2.35 -18.79
N ARG A 51 9.77 -3.08 -18.30
CA ARG A 51 8.56 -2.50 -17.71
C ARG A 51 8.61 -2.61 -16.19
N PRO A 52 8.28 -1.53 -15.46
CA PRO A 52 8.33 -1.58 -14.01
C PRO A 52 7.14 -2.36 -13.43
N ALA A 53 7.35 -2.96 -12.27
CA ALA A 53 6.28 -3.29 -11.35
C ALA A 53 5.84 -2.02 -10.60
N LEU A 54 4.54 -1.91 -10.32
CA LEU A 54 3.96 -0.82 -9.53
C LEU A 54 3.47 -1.35 -8.19
N PHE A 55 3.84 -0.64 -7.13
CA PHE A 55 3.31 -0.82 -5.79
C PHE A 55 2.75 0.49 -5.27
N VAL A 56 1.57 0.45 -4.66
CA VAL A 56 0.96 1.63 -4.04
C VAL A 56 0.69 1.34 -2.57
N PHE A 57 1.19 2.20 -1.69
CA PHE A 57 0.95 2.13 -0.26
C PHE A 57 0.09 3.33 0.13
N ARG A 58 -1.11 3.03 0.63
CA ARG A 58 -2.08 4.02 1.08
C ARG A 58 -2.32 3.84 2.57
N PRO A 59 -1.75 4.69 3.43
CA PRO A 59 -2.09 4.70 4.85
C PRO A 59 -3.59 4.95 5.04
N ILE A 60 -4.23 4.08 5.81
CA ILE A 60 -5.53 4.34 6.38
C ILE A 60 -5.23 4.99 7.73
N VAL A 61 -5.44 6.30 7.82
CA VAL A 61 -5.27 7.04 9.08
C VAL A 61 -6.22 6.44 10.11
N LEU A 62 -5.69 5.62 11.01
CA LEU A 62 -6.36 5.32 12.27
C LEU A 62 -6.14 6.54 13.14
N SER A 63 -7.10 7.46 13.08
CA SER A 63 -7.12 8.68 13.87
C SER A 63 -6.78 8.37 15.32
N SER A 64 -5.61 8.83 15.77
CA SER A 64 -5.22 8.79 17.17
C SER A 64 -4.11 9.81 17.43
N ALA A 65 -4.46 10.88 18.14
CA ALA A 65 -3.58 11.75 18.93
C ALA A 65 -2.99 13.06 18.36
N SER A 66 -3.46 13.63 17.23
CA SER A 66 -3.08 15.03 16.88
C SER A 66 -4.22 16.01 16.68
N ALA A 67 -5.48 15.58 16.75
CA ALA A 67 -6.59 16.51 16.88
C ALA A 67 -6.83 16.79 18.38
N PRO A 68 -6.90 18.05 18.84
CA PRO A 68 -7.32 18.34 20.20
C PRO A 68 -8.72 17.73 20.39
N ALA A 69 -8.91 17.04 21.50
CA ALA A 69 -10.11 16.26 21.82
C ALA A 69 -11.44 17.07 21.83
N GLY A 70 -11.39 18.38 21.60
CA GLY A 70 -12.55 19.27 21.52
C GLY A 70 -13.05 19.60 20.10
N ALA A 71 -12.40 19.16 19.03
CA ALA A 71 -12.78 19.58 17.66
C ALA A 71 -13.85 18.70 16.98
N MET A 72 -14.17 17.53 17.54
CA MET A 72 -15.06 16.54 16.88
C MET A 72 -16.56 16.78 17.07
N LEU A 73 -16.99 17.80 17.82
CA LEU A 73 -18.42 18.00 18.14
C LEU A 73 -19.04 19.31 17.62
N LEU A 74 -18.32 20.16 16.88
CA LEU A 74 -18.84 21.50 16.55
C LEU A 74 -18.75 21.93 15.09
N ASP A 75 -18.28 21.11 14.15
CA ASP A 75 -18.27 21.54 12.75
C ASP A 75 -18.67 20.41 11.79
N ALA A 76 -19.69 20.69 10.98
CA ALA A 76 -20.22 19.81 9.94
C ALA A 76 -19.37 19.85 8.65
N SER A 77 -18.14 20.35 8.73
CA SER A 77 -17.19 20.31 7.62
C SER A 77 -16.55 18.93 7.54
N PRO A 78 -16.53 18.26 6.36
CA PRO A 78 -15.72 17.06 6.18
C PRO A 78 -14.26 17.39 6.49
N PRO A 79 -13.54 16.55 7.24
CA PRO A 79 -12.13 16.77 7.50
C PRO A 79 -11.36 16.83 6.17
N PRO A 80 -10.34 17.71 6.05
CA PRO A 80 -9.50 17.73 4.85
C PRO A 80 -8.92 16.32 4.63
N PRO A 81 -8.75 15.87 3.37
CA PRO A 81 -8.16 14.57 3.08
C PRO A 81 -6.69 14.60 3.50
N THR A 82 -6.42 14.29 4.76
CA THR A 82 -5.08 14.19 5.34
C THR A 82 -4.52 12.81 5.03
N GLY A 83 -4.28 12.54 3.75
CA GLY A 83 -3.72 11.29 3.28
C GLY A 83 -2.71 11.51 2.16
N PHE A 84 -1.71 10.65 2.10
CA PHE A 84 -0.81 10.53 0.94
C PHE A 84 -0.90 9.11 0.39
N CYS A 85 -0.48 8.93 -0.85
CA CYS A 85 -0.22 7.61 -1.43
C CYS A 85 1.25 7.58 -1.84
N LEU A 86 1.97 6.54 -1.42
CA LEU A 86 3.32 6.28 -1.90
C LEU A 86 3.25 5.37 -3.11
N TYR A 87 3.77 5.84 -4.25
CA TYR A 87 3.91 5.06 -5.48
C TYR A 87 5.36 4.61 -5.61
N LEU A 88 5.58 3.30 -5.68
CA LEU A 88 6.89 2.69 -5.87
C LEU A 88 6.91 1.94 -7.20
N TYR A 89 7.82 2.36 -8.07
CA TYR A 89 8.13 1.67 -9.31
C TYR A 89 9.41 0.85 -9.12
N ALA A 90 9.37 -0.43 -9.50
CA ALA A 90 10.51 -1.33 -9.40
C ALA A 90 10.86 -1.87 -10.78
N TRP A 91 12.12 -1.71 -11.20
CA TRP A 91 12.62 -2.24 -12.47
C TRP A 91 13.39 -3.53 -12.24
N LYS A 92 13.31 -4.45 -13.20
CA LYS A 92 14.19 -5.62 -13.24
C LYS A 92 15.61 -5.13 -13.58
N LEU A 93 16.57 -5.44 -12.72
CA LEU A 93 17.98 -5.36 -13.08
C LEU A 93 18.33 -6.64 -13.86
N GLU A 94 19.10 -6.50 -14.94
CA GLU A 94 19.64 -7.64 -15.69
C GLU A 94 20.61 -8.46 -14.84
#